data_AF-A0A932B220-F1
#
_entry.id   AF-A0A932B220-F1
#
_cell.length_a   1.000
_cell.length_b   1.000
_cell.length_c   1.000
_cell.angle_alpha   90.00
_cell.angle_beta   90.00
_cell.angle_gamma   90.00
#
_symmetry.space_group_name_H-M   'P 1'
#
loop_
_entity.id
_entity.type
_entity.pdbx_description
1 polymer ?
#
loop_
_entity_poly.entity_id
_entity_poly.type
_entity_poly.pdbx_seq_one_letter_code
_entity_poly.pdbx_strand_id
1 'polypeptide(L)'
;MSTAPDFDVSILKPLWTRREDGRWAVHGAKGIKLAPRAGHEPDYFQFESDVELLSNSPPTNIGDFLSSFGSTNFLLKQSILPVVVWEQGAPSIRCIGTAFVVSCTGYVITACHVLTDPRERGYGKGTLRDTTVDKIEMHDGFLMGVLMPLAPGSGVKGFRVLQFEQGWYWGNWAESPLIHEKEKFEGVTDVAVCKLRQNQDGSAHQPLNLSLHPFVKGEKAYAIGYAEMEDIQVEYDNGQPKIVDFKWDLYVSVGEVVEVFPQNHLSKAIPAPGPSFDFRARIPGKMSGAPIFGAQGAVVRGVVSRSFSGEKHAFGSMIGPALTLPLSDGSSLKSKMNSGNEGMAVVMGQGL
;
A
#
# COMPACT_ATOMS: atom_id res chain seq x y z
N MET A 1 -24.54 -1.21 25.90
CA MET A 1 -23.61 -0.26 25.24
C MET A 1 -22.20 -0.75 25.53
N SER A 2 -21.53 -1.36 24.55
CA SER A 2 -20.13 -1.73 24.69
C SER A 2 -19.32 -0.44 24.66
N THR A 3 -18.63 -0.11 25.75
CA THR A 3 -17.65 0.98 25.75
C THR A 3 -16.60 0.62 24.72
N ALA A 4 -16.54 1.38 23.62
CA ALA A 4 -15.50 1.18 22.62
C ALA A 4 -14.16 1.24 23.36
N PRO A 5 -13.33 0.19 23.29
CA PRO A 5 -12.00 0.22 23.88
C PRO A 5 -11.27 1.48 23.44
N ASP A 6 -10.62 2.15 24.39
CA ASP A 6 -9.78 3.33 24.18
C ASP A 6 -8.58 2.90 23.30
N PHE A 7 -8.77 3.02 21.99
CA PHE A 7 -7.80 2.64 20.98
C PHE A 7 -7.02 3.89 20.59
N ASP A 8 -5.84 4.06 21.18
CA ASP A 8 -4.89 5.05 20.69
C ASP A 8 -4.26 4.53 19.39
N VAL A 9 -4.80 4.97 18.26
CA VAL A 9 -4.27 4.63 16.93
C VAL A 9 -3.15 5.61 16.61
N SER A 10 -1.94 5.10 16.42
CA SER A 10 -0.78 5.93 16.09
C SER A 10 0.19 5.18 15.19
N ILE A 11 0.73 5.80 14.14
CA ILE A 11 1.76 5.15 13.33
C ILE A 11 3.15 5.71 13.63
N LEU A 12 4.17 4.86 13.64
CA LEU A 12 5.55 5.33 13.68
C LEU A 12 6.02 5.67 12.26
N LYS A 13 6.31 6.95 12.02
CA LYS A 13 6.79 7.41 10.72
C LYS A 13 8.27 7.78 10.78
N PRO A 14 9.16 7.02 10.10
CA PRO A 14 10.55 7.41 9.95
C PRO A 14 10.71 8.49 8.88
N LEU A 15 11.71 9.35 9.06
CA LEU A 15 12.19 10.29 8.07
C LEU A 15 13.57 9.87 7.58
N TRP A 16 13.71 9.86 6.27
CA TRP A 16 14.90 9.36 5.59
C TRP A 16 15.62 10.47 4.85
N THR A 17 16.94 10.45 4.95
CA THR A 17 17.85 11.29 4.16
C THR A 17 18.87 10.42 3.48
N ARG A 18 19.39 10.90 2.35
CA ARG A 18 20.59 10.32 1.73
C ARG A 18 21.82 10.92 2.40
N ARG A 19 22.76 10.08 2.84
CA ARG A 19 24.05 10.50 3.39
C ARG A 19 25.03 10.83 2.26
N GLU A 20 26.13 11.48 2.62
CA GLU A 20 27.23 11.82 1.68
C GLU A 20 27.82 10.58 0.98
N ASP A 21 27.81 9.42 1.64
CA ASP A 21 28.26 8.14 1.07
C ASP A 21 27.23 7.49 0.14
N GLY A 22 26.12 8.17 -0.14
CA GLY A 22 25.05 7.72 -1.03
C GLY A 22 24.06 6.74 -0.39
N ARG A 23 24.27 6.30 0.86
CA ARG A 23 23.36 5.39 1.58
C ARG A 23 22.19 6.15 2.22
N TRP A 24 21.06 5.47 2.36
CA TRP A 24 19.90 5.98 3.08
C TRP A 24 20.06 5.79 4.59
N ALA A 25 19.65 6.78 5.37
CA ALA A 25 19.60 6.69 6.81
C ALA A 25 18.36 7.38 7.38
N VAL A 26 17.85 6.81 8.47
CA VAL A 26 16.82 7.47 9.28
C VAL A 26 17.49 8.56 10.09
N HIS A 27 17.07 9.81 9.91
CA HIS A 27 17.56 10.95 10.71
C HIS A 27 16.56 11.41 11.78
N GLY A 28 15.34 10.86 11.76
CA GLY A 28 14.28 11.18 12.70
C GLY A 28 13.12 10.20 12.57
N ALA A 29 12.31 10.09 13.62
CA ALA A 29 11.08 9.34 13.60
C ALA A 29 10.07 9.97 14.57
N LYS A 30 8.79 9.94 14.22
CA LYS A 30 7.72 10.49 15.06
C LYS A 30 6.49 9.60 14.99
N GLY A 31 5.83 9.44 16.14
CA GLY A 31 4.49 8.85 16.21
C GLY A 31 3.45 9.86 15.72
N ILE A 32 2.60 9.45 14.78
CA ILE A 32 1.48 10.26 14.28
C ILE A 32 0.20 9.66 14.82
N LYS A 33 -0.50 10.40 15.68
CA LYS A 33 -1.78 9.99 16.25
C LYS A 33 -2.91 10.22 15.25
N LEU A 34 -3.83 9.26 15.17
CA LEU A 34 -4.97 9.27 14.24
C LEU A 34 -6.25 9.31 15.06
N ALA A 35 -6.71 10.52 15.37
CA ALA A 35 -7.98 10.72 16.06
C ALA A 35 -9.16 10.68 15.07
N PRO A 36 -10.27 9.99 15.38
CA PRO A 36 -11.48 10.03 14.55
C PRO A 36 -12.02 11.44 14.41
N ARG A 37 -12.43 11.83 13.20
CA ARG A 37 -13.22 13.05 13.00
C ARG A 37 -14.54 12.93 13.73
N ALA A 38 -15.04 14.06 14.24
CA ALA A 38 -16.35 14.13 14.89
C ALA A 38 -17.45 13.48 14.02
N GLY A 39 -18.25 12.60 14.62
CA GLY A 39 -19.34 11.89 13.94
C GLY A 39 -18.96 10.55 13.30
N HIS A 40 -17.69 10.13 13.33
CA HIS A 40 -17.27 8.81 12.89
C HIS A 40 -17.27 7.77 14.02
N GLU A 41 -17.40 6.49 13.65
CA GLU A 41 -17.25 5.35 14.57
C GLU A 41 -15.77 5.18 14.97
N PRO A 42 -15.48 4.77 16.22
CA PRO A 42 -14.10 4.67 16.71
C PRO A 42 -13.29 3.54 16.06
N ASP A 43 -13.94 2.57 15.41
CA ASP A 43 -13.30 1.42 14.75
C ASP A 43 -13.33 1.52 13.21
N TYR A 44 -13.96 2.55 12.65
CA TYR A 44 -13.92 2.86 11.23
C TYR A 44 -14.13 4.36 10.98
N PHE A 45 -13.05 5.08 10.66
CA PHE A 45 -13.09 6.55 10.62
C PHE A 45 -12.15 7.18 9.60
N GLN A 46 -12.55 8.37 9.13
CA GLN A 46 -11.59 9.37 8.67
C GLN A 46 -11.00 10.08 9.89
N PHE A 47 -9.74 10.49 9.81
CA PHE A 47 -9.04 11.11 10.93
C PHE A 47 -8.90 12.64 10.80
N GLU A 48 -8.77 13.30 11.95
CA GLU A 48 -8.45 14.72 12.05
C GLU A 48 -7.07 15.00 11.43
N SER A 49 -6.98 16.09 10.69
CA SER A 49 -5.79 16.38 9.88
C SER A 49 -5.08 17.62 10.41
N ASP A 50 -4.33 17.43 11.48
CA ASP A 50 -3.53 18.48 12.11
C ASP A 50 -2.24 18.76 11.35
N VAL A 51 -1.67 19.94 11.57
CA VAL A 51 -0.35 20.29 11.03
C VAL A 51 0.72 19.65 11.90
N GLU A 52 1.57 18.85 11.26
CA GLU A 52 2.60 18.06 11.90
C GLU A 52 3.98 18.43 11.38
N LEU A 53 4.95 18.44 12.31
CA LEU A 53 6.37 18.47 12.02
C LEU A 53 6.99 17.17 12.54
N LEU A 54 7.56 16.38 11.63
CA LEU A 54 8.11 15.05 11.90
C LEU A 54 9.57 15.06 12.39
N SER A 55 10.24 16.22 12.32
CA SER A 55 11.63 16.39 12.74
C SER A 55 11.78 17.50 13.77
N ASN A 56 12.55 17.25 14.83
CA ASN A 56 13.03 18.28 15.74
C ASN A 56 14.39 18.86 15.32
N SER A 57 15.01 18.28 14.29
CA SER A 57 16.30 18.70 13.74
C SER A 57 16.10 19.57 12.51
N PRO A 58 16.98 20.57 12.27
CA PRO A 58 16.95 21.36 11.05
C PRO A 58 17.05 20.46 9.81
N PRO A 59 16.27 20.73 8.75
CA PRO A 59 16.35 19.95 7.52
C PRO A 59 17.74 20.11 6.88
N THR A 60 18.28 19.02 6.36
CA THR A 60 19.55 18.99 5.62
C THR A 60 19.40 19.53 4.20
N ASN A 61 18.20 19.45 3.61
CA ASN A 61 17.84 20.03 2.32
C ASN A 61 16.33 20.37 2.24
N ILE A 62 15.93 21.08 1.18
CA ILE A 62 14.55 21.55 0.97
C ILE A 62 13.58 20.39 0.76
N GLY A 63 13.98 19.32 0.08
CA GLY A 63 13.13 18.14 -0.16
C GLY A 63 12.78 17.42 1.15
N ASP A 64 13.77 17.25 2.02
CA ASP A 64 13.60 16.63 3.34
C ASP A 64 12.72 17.51 4.24
N PHE A 65 12.82 18.83 4.14
CA PHE A 65 11.90 19.74 4.82
C PHE A 65 10.46 19.56 4.34
N LEU A 66 10.22 19.58 3.03
CA LEU A 66 8.88 19.47 2.45
C LEU A 66 8.23 18.11 2.70
N SER A 67 9.03 17.06 2.92
CA SER A 67 8.52 15.74 3.28
C SER A 67 8.29 15.55 4.78
N SER A 68 8.89 16.37 5.63
CA SER A 68 8.77 16.27 7.10
C SER A 68 7.74 17.23 7.70
N PHE A 69 7.14 18.12 6.90
CA PHE A 69 6.15 19.09 7.34
C PHE A 69 4.89 19.04 6.47
N GLY A 70 3.73 19.02 7.12
CA GLY A 70 2.45 19.13 6.44
C GLY A 70 1.32 18.60 7.31
N SER A 71 0.13 18.44 6.72
CA SER A 71 -0.97 17.87 7.48
C SER A 71 -0.79 16.37 7.70
N THR A 72 -1.35 15.81 8.77
CA THR A 72 -1.37 14.35 9.03
C THR A 72 -1.81 13.54 7.82
N ASN A 73 -2.86 14.01 7.13
CA ASN A 73 -3.35 13.38 5.90
C ASN A 73 -2.31 13.42 4.77
N PHE A 74 -1.63 14.55 4.57
CA PHE A 74 -0.59 14.67 3.56
C PHE A 74 0.59 13.72 3.85
N LEU A 75 1.08 13.71 5.08
CA LEU A 75 2.22 12.88 5.49
C LEU A 75 1.92 11.39 5.32
N LEU A 76 0.71 10.95 5.66
CA LEU A 76 0.28 9.56 5.42
C LEU A 76 0.17 9.23 3.93
N LYS A 77 -0.39 10.14 3.14
CA LYS A 77 -0.54 9.98 1.68
C LYS A 77 0.78 9.93 0.91
N GLN A 78 1.92 10.30 1.52
CA GLN A 78 3.23 10.05 0.91
C GLN A 78 3.65 8.58 0.99
N SER A 79 3.07 7.83 1.93
CA SER A 79 3.39 6.43 2.18
C SER A 79 2.29 5.47 1.76
N ILE A 80 1.03 5.90 1.79
CA ILE A 80 -0.14 5.07 1.49
C ILE A 80 -0.84 5.71 0.30
N LEU A 81 -0.82 5.02 -0.84
CA LEU A 81 -1.14 5.58 -2.15
C LEU A 81 -2.29 4.78 -2.79
N PRO A 82 -3.25 5.43 -3.48
CA PRO A 82 -4.25 4.68 -4.22
C PRO A 82 -3.59 4.12 -5.48
N VAL A 83 -3.88 2.86 -5.78
CA VAL A 83 -3.47 2.24 -7.04
C VAL A 83 -4.50 2.59 -8.09
N VAL A 84 -4.01 3.11 -9.22
CA VAL A 84 -4.85 3.56 -10.32
C VAL A 84 -4.47 2.91 -11.64
N VAL A 85 -5.47 2.82 -12.53
CA VAL A 85 -5.30 2.43 -13.92
C VAL A 85 -5.94 3.48 -14.83
N TRP A 86 -5.25 3.83 -15.91
CA TRP A 86 -5.77 4.73 -16.92
C TRP A 86 -5.38 4.28 -18.31
N GLU A 87 -6.36 4.17 -19.19
CA GLU A 87 -6.17 3.96 -20.61
C GLU A 87 -6.29 5.31 -21.30
N GLN A 88 -5.33 5.66 -22.15
CA GLN A 88 -5.30 6.96 -22.83
C GLN A 88 -6.58 7.16 -23.64
N GLY A 89 -7.22 8.31 -23.46
CA GLY A 89 -8.52 8.60 -24.08
C GLY A 89 -9.73 8.08 -23.30
N ALA A 90 -9.53 7.28 -22.24
CA ALA A 90 -10.62 6.89 -21.35
C ALA A 90 -11.18 8.10 -20.59
N PRO A 91 -12.50 8.13 -20.32
CA PRO A 91 -13.16 9.23 -19.62
C PRO A 91 -12.89 9.23 -18.12
N SER A 92 -12.19 8.23 -17.59
CA SER A 92 -11.92 8.11 -16.17
C SER A 92 -10.63 7.35 -15.87
N ILE A 93 -9.95 7.74 -14.80
CA ILE A 93 -8.88 6.98 -14.15
C ILE A 93 -9.54 6.10 -13.09
N ARG A 94 -9.37 4.79 -13.22
CA ARG A 94 -9.95 3.82 -12.29
C ARG A 94 -9.11 3.73 -11.03
N CYS A 95 -9.71 3.86 -9.86
CA CYS A 95 -9.05 3.50 -8.60
C CYS A 95 -9.31 2.02 -8.35
N ILE A 96 -8.27 1.20 -8.21
CA ILE A 96 -8.41 -0.26 -8.16
C ILE A 96 -7.95 -0.87 -6.82
N GLY A 97 -7.24 -0.10 -6.00
CA GLY A 97 -6.81 -0.56 -4.68
C GLY A 97 -5.97 0.48 -3.95
N THR A 98 -5.25 0.01 -2.95
CA THR A 98 -4.28 0.76 -2.17
C THR A 98 -2.91 0.08 -2.29
N ALA A 99 -1.84 0.86 -2.23
CA ALA A 99 -0.47 0.39 -2.10
C ALA A 99 0.23 1.20 -1.02
N PHE A 100 1.37 0.72 -0.54
CA PHE A 100 2.20 1.48 0.39
C PHE A 100 3.68 1.36 0.07
N VAL A 101 4.38 2.46 0.29
CA VAL A 101 5.83 2.58 0.07
C VAL A 101 6.57 1.85 1.18
N VAL A 102 7.57 1.06 0.79
CA VAL A 102 8.42 0.28 1.71
C VAL A 102 9.90 0.58 1.55
N SER A 103 10.31 1.34 0.53
CA SER A 103 11.69 1.81 0.39
C SER A 103 11.80 3.26 -0.09
N CYS A 104 12.91 3.92 0.26
CA CYS A 104 13.25 5.26 -0.22
C CYS A 104 13.45 5.31 -1.74
N THR A 105 13.87 4.20 -2.33
CA THR A 105 14.09 4.03 -3.76
C THR A 105 12.82 3.69 -4.54
N GLY A 106 11.66 3.53 -3.89
CA GLY A 106 10.37 3.38 -4.58
C GLY A 106 9.83 1.95 -4.68
N TYR A 107 10.30 1.00 -3.87
CA TYR A 107 9.56 -0.26 -3.72
C TYR A 107 8.23 0.00 -2.99
N VAL A 108 7.16 -0.56 -3.52
CA VAL A 108 5.82 -0.51 -2.94
C VAL A 108 5.24 -1.92 -2.79
N ILE A 109 4.33 -2.10 -1.85
CA ILE A 109 3.56 -3.32 -1.66
C ILE A 109 2.07 -3.03 -1.87
N THR A 110 1.37 -3.98 -2.50
CA THR A 110 -0.08 -3.98 -2.68
C THR A 110 -0.58 -5.43 -2.63
N ALA A 111 -1.88 -5.66 -2.84
CA ALA A 111 -2.42 -7.00 -2.96
C ALA A 111 -2.22 -7.54 -4.39
N CYS A 112 -2.01 -8.85 -4.52
CA CYS A 112 -1.80 -9.46 -5.84
C CYS A 112 -3.00 -9.24 -6.75
N HIS A 113 -4.22 -9.43 -6.24
CA HIS A 113 -5.43 -9.26 -7.05
C HIS A 113 -5.64 -7.81 -7.53
N VAL A 114 -5.02 -6.81 -6.88
CA VAL A 114 -5.03 -5.42 -7.39
C VAL A 114 -4.21 -5.34 -8.68
N LEU A 115 -3.08 -6.06 -8.77
CA LEU A 115 -2.28 -6.09 -9.98
C LEU A 115 -2.91 -6.91 -11.11
N THR A 116 -3.66 -7.97 -10.77
CA THR A 116 -4.33 -8.83 -11.76
C THR A 116 -5.71 -8.31 -12.18
N ASP A 117 -6.30 -7.35 -11.45
CA ASP A 117 -7.63 -6.78 -11.71
C ASP A 117 -7.87 -6.40 -13.19
N PRO A 118 -6.93 -5.75 -13.91
CA PRO A 118 -7.12 -5.45 -15.33
C PRO A 118 -7.38 -6.69 -16.20
N ARG A 119 -6.58 -7.77 -16.02
CA ARG A 119 -6.75 -9.01 -16.77
C ARG A 119 -8.01 -9.76 -16.37
N GLU A 120 -8.29 -9.86 -15.06
CA GLU A 120 -9.48 -10.56 -14.55
C GLU A 120 -10.78 -9.89 -15.03
N ARG A 121 -10.84 -8.55 -15.00
CA ARG A 121 -12.01 -7.78 -15.43
C ARG A 121 -12.03 -7.49 -16.93
N GLY A 122 -10.95 -7.80 -17.65
CA GLY A 122 -10.86 -7.71 -19.11
C GLY A 122 -10.72 -6.30 -19.66
N TYR A 123 -10.09 -5.39 -18.93
CA TYR A 123 -9.68 -4.08 -19.44
C TYR A 123 -8.16 -3.97 -19.53
N GLY A 124 -7.65 -3.06 -20.38
CA GLY A 124 -6.23 -3.06 -20.77
C GLY A 124 -5.88 -4.27 -21.64
N LYS A 125 -6.61 -4.50 -22.74
CA LYS A 125 -6.40 -5.67 -23.61
C LYS A 125 -4.93 -5.78 -24.05
N GLY A 126 -4.30 -6.93 -23.80
CA GLY A 126 -2.91 -7.21 -24.19
C GLY A 126 -1.81 -6.85 -23.17
N THR A 127 -2.16 -6.48 -21.93
CA THR A 127 -1.26 -5.89 -20.91
C THR A 127 -0.43 -6.84 -20.04
N LEU A 128 -0.69 -8.15 -20.07
CA LEU A 128 0.11 -9.10 -19.31
C LEU A 128 0.66 -10.14 -20.30
N ARG A 129 1.84 -9.86 -20.85
CA ARG A 129 2.62 -10.90 -21.50
C ARG A 129 3.06 -11.87 -20.42
N ASP A 130 2.58 -13.12 -20.50
CA ASP A 130 3.08 -14.25 -19.72
C ASP A 130 4.52 -14.54 -20.15
N THR A 131 5.45 -13.67 -19.74
CA THR A 131 6.83 -14.08 -19.59
C THR A 131 6.92 -14.74 -18.23
N THR A 132 7.33 -16.00 -18.24
CA THR A 132 7.61 -16.81 -17.06
C THR A 132 8.16 -15.96 -15.91
N VAL A 133 7.30 -15.71 -14.91
CA VAL A 133 7.61 -15.08 -13.62
C VAL A 133 8.01 -13.58 -13.74
N ASP A 134 7.51 -12.75 -12.81
CA ASP A 134 8.20 -11.53 -12.35
C ASP A 134 8.08 -10.18 -13.09
N LYS A 135 7.25 -10.00 -14.13
CA LYS A 135 7.14 -8.65 -14.75
C LYS A 135 5.80 -8.35 -15.41
N ILE A 136 5.19 -7.24 -14.99
CA ILE A 136 4.10 -6.58 -15.73
C ILE A 136 4.71 -5.71 -16.83
N GLU A 137 4.43 -6.02 -18.10
CA GLU A 137 4.78 -5.17 -19.24
C GLU A 137 3.55 -4.42 -19.77
N MET A 138 3.50 -3.12 -19.53
CA MET A 138 2.40 -2.26 -20.00
C MET A 138 2.65 -1.86 -21.46
N HIS A 139 1.59 -1.90 -22.28
CA HIS A 139 1.64 -1.39 -23.66
C HIS A 139 1.49 0.14 -23.71
N ASP A 140 1.79 0.72 -24.87
CA ASP A 140 1.65 2.15 -25.11
C ASP A 140 0.21 2.62 -24.89
N GLY A 141 0.04 3.69 -24.12
CA GLY A 141 -1.27 4.25 -23.81
C GLY A 141 -1.97 3.63 -22.60
N PHE A 142 -1.38 2.65 -21.91
CA PHE A 142 -1.91 2.11 -20.65
C PHE A 142 -0.99 2.42 -19.48
N LEU A 143 -1.56 3.09 -18.48
CA LEU A 143 -0.89 3.42 -17.23
C LEU A 143 -1.49 2.58 -16.11
N MET A 144 -0.63 1.94 -15.33
CA MET A 144 -0.94 1.43 -14.00
C MET A 144 0.12 1.93 -13.02
N GLY A 145 -0.32 2.44 -11.89
CA GLY A 145 0.57 3.07 -10.93
C GLY A 145 -0.15 3.60 -9.72
N VAL A 146 0.37 4.67 -9.14
CA VAL A 146 -0.15 5.28 -7.92
C VAL A 146 -0.32 6.79 -8.05
N LEU A 147 -1.28 7.35 -7.32
CA LEU A 147 -1.37 8.80 -7.14
C LEU A 147 -0.55 9.23 -5.93
N MET A 148 0.39 10.15 -6.13
CA MET A 148 1.21 10.70 -5.05
C MET A 148 0.90 12.18 -4.86
N PRO A 149 0.64 12.65 -3.63
CA PRO A 149 0.32 14.06 -3.40
C PRO A 149 1.53 14.94 -3.71
N LEU A 150 1.28 16.12 -4.27
CA LEU A 150 2.30 17.17 -4.36
C LEU A 150 2.47 17.85 -3.01
N ALA A 151 3.71 18.23 -2.68
CA ALA A 151 4.00 18.89 -1.42
C ALA A 151 3.25 20.24 -1.34
N PRO A 152 2.58 20.56 -0.21
CA PRO A 152 1.88 21.83 -0.06
C PRO A 152 2.77 23.06 -0.31
N GLY A 153 4.05 22.95 0.07
CA GLY A 153 5.05 24.01 -0.15
C GLY A 153 5.40 24.30 -1.61
N SER A 154 4.96 23.46 -2.57
CA SER A 154 5.10 23.73 -4.00
C SER A 154 4.16 24.81 -4.53
N GLY A 155 3.18 25.24 -3.71
CA GLY A 155 2.15 26.21 -4.13
C GLY A 155 1.07 25.62 -5.04
N VAL A 156 1.22 24.35 -5.46
CA VAL A 156 0.26 23.63 -6.30
C VAL A 156 -0.41 22.56 -5.47
N LYS A 157 -1.73 22.66 -5.32
CA LYS A 157 -2.53 21.53 -4.85
C LYS A 157 -2.72 20.55 -6.00
N GLY A 158 -2.44 19.28 -5.76
CA GLY A 158 -2.64 18.26 -6.77
C GLY A 158 -1.91 16.97 -6.42
N PHE A 159 -1.75 16.16 -7.45
CA PHE A 159 -1.08 14.88 -7.38
C PHE A 159 -0.26 14.67 -8.64
N ARG A 160 0.68 13.74 -8.56
CA ARG A 160 1.37 13.17 -9.73
C ARG A 160 0.99 11.70 -9.83
N VAL A 161 0.87 11.22 -11.06
CA VAL A 161 0.72 9.79 -11.32
C VAL A 161 2.11 9.20 -11.48
N LEU A 162 2.47 8.23 -10.63
CA LEU A 162 3.71 7.49 -10.74
C LEU A 162 3.41 6.09 -11.25
N GLN A 163 3.80 5.81 -12.49
CA GLN A 163 3.64 4.50 -13.10
C GLN A 163 4.55 3.46 -12.42
N PHE A 164 4.07 2.22 -12.31
CA PHE A 164 4.93 1.11 -11.94
C PHE A 164 5.88 0.77 -13.11
N GLU A 165 7.18 0.84 -12.85
CA GLU A 165 8.20 0.40 -13.81
C GLU A 165 8.30 -1.12 -13.86
N GLN A 166 8.02 -1.78 -12.73
CA GLN A 166 8.04 -3.24 -12.56
C GLN A 166 6.98 -3.67 -11.55
N GLY A 167 6.52 -4.91 -11.66
CA GLY A 167 5.55 -5.52 -10.75
C GLY A 167 5.81 -7.02 -10.63
N TRP A 168 5.78 -7.52 -9.40
CA TRP A 168 6.01 -8.91 -9.03
C TRP A 168 4.82 -9.44 -8.25
N TYR A 169 4.31 -10.57 -8.70
CA TYR A 169 3.34 -11.39 -8.00
C TYR A 169 3.67 -12.86 -8.30
N TRP A 170 3.33 -13.75 -7.39
CA TRP A 170 3.80 -15.14 -7.45
C TRP A 170 2.62 -16.10 -7.49
N GLY A 171 2.56 -16.93 -8.52
CA GLY A 171 1.45 -17.85 -8.79
C GLY A 171 1.38 -18.23 -10.25
N ASN A 172 0.30 -18.91 -10.64
CA ASN A 172 0.10 -19.34 -12.02
C ASN A 172 -1.33 -19.02 -12.48
N TRP A 173 -1.49 -18.73 -13.77
CA TRP A 173 -2.80 -18.74 -14.39
C TRP A 173 -3.22 -20.19 -14.64
N ALA A 174 -4.35 -20.59 -14.07
CA ALA A 174 -4.93 -21.90 -14.27
C ALA A 174 -6.12 -21.78 -15.22
N GLU A 175 -6.11 -22.59 -16.29
CA GLU A 175 -7.28 -22.77 -17.13
C GLU A 175 -8.41 -23.39 -16.30
N SER A 176 -9.62 -22.85 -16.43
CA SER A 176 -10.77 -23.49 -15.80
C SER A 176 -11.13 -24.76 -16.57
N PRO A 177 -11.45 -25.87 -15.89
CA PRO A 177 -11.98 -27.07 -16.55
C PRO A 177 -13.36 -26.83 -17.17
N LEU A 178 -14.03 -25.72 -16.83
CA LEU A 178 -15.33 -25.32 -17.37
C LEU A 178 -15.13 -24.37 -18.56
N ILE A 179 -15.61 -24.77 -19.73
CA ILE A 179 -15.46 -24.05 -21.02
C ILE A 179 -15.93 -22.58 -20.96
N HIS A 180 -16.88 -22.27 -20.08
CA HIS A 180 -17.46 -20.94 -19.94
C HIS A 180 -16.77 -20.06 -18.89
N GLU A 181 -15.85 -20.61 -18.11
CA GLU A 181 -15.10 -19.87 -17.11
C GLU A 181 -13.78 -19.37 -17.70
N LYS A 182 -13.41 -18.13 -17.34
CA LYS A 182 -12.10 -17.57 -17.67
C LYS A 182 -11.01 -18.21 -16.81
N GLU A 183 -9.76 -18.13 -17.28
CA GLU A 183 -8.58 -18.43 -16.47
C GLU A 183 -8.63 -17.70 -15.13
N LYS A 184 -8.18 -18.37 -14.07
CA LYS A 184 -8.09 -17.79 -12.72
C LYS A 184 -6.64 -17.78 -12.29
N PHE A 185 -6.24 -16.70 -11.62
CA PHE A 185 -4.90 -16.63 -11.05
C PHE A 185 -4.85 -17.35 -9.69
N GLU A 186 -3.97 -18.34 -9.58
CA GLU A 186 -3.69 -19.07 -8.35
C GLU A 186 -2.40 -18.55 -7.71
N GLY A 187 -2.56 -17.56 -6.82
CA GLY A 187 -1.44 -16.93 -6.11
C GLY A 187 -0.87 -17.80 -4.98
N VAL A 188 0.45 -17.81 -4.87
CA VAL A 188 1.20 -18.34 -3.70
C VAL A 188 0.93 -17.48 -2.46
N THR A 189 0.73 -16.19 -2.67
CA THR A 189 0.34 -15.18 -1.69
C THR A 189 -0.46 -14.10 -2.40
N ASP A 190 -1.40 -13.46 -1.71
CA ASP A 190 -2.09 -12.27 -2.22
C ASP A 190 -1.32 -10.96 -1.92
N VAL A 191 0.01 -11.03 -1.84
CA VAL A 191 0.91 -9.88 -1.74
C VAL A 191 1.62 -9.72 -3.08
N ALA A 192 1.71 -8.48 -3.55
CA ALA A 192 2.51 -8.11 -4.70
C ALA A 192 3.45 -6.95 -4.37
N VAL A 193 4.56 -6.89 -5.11
CA VAL A 193 5.57 -5.84 -5.00
C VAL A 193 5.59 -5.08 -6.31
N CYS A 194 5.72 -3.76 -6.27
CA CYS A 194 5.97 -2.97 -7.46
C CYS A 194 7.15 -2.02 -7.26
N LYS A 195 7.69 -1.53 -8.36
CA LYS A 195 8.76 -0.54 -8.38
C LYS A 195 8.27 0.75 -9.00
N LEU A 196 8.34 1.83 -8.23
CA LEU A 196 8.25 3.20 -8.72
C LEU A 196 9.64 3.68 -9.12
N ARG A 197 9.67 4.63 -10.06
CA ARG A 197 10.88 5.38 -10.36
C ARG A 197 11.35 6.14 -9.12
N GLN A 198 12.66 6.14 -8.88
CA GLN A 198 13.26 6.99 -7.86
C GLN A 198 13.06 8.49 -8.20
N ASN A 199 12.86 9.34 -7.19
CA ASN A 199 12.73 10.77 -7.45
C ASN A 199 14.01 11.33 -8.10
N GLN A 200 13.83 12.12 -9.17
CA GLN A 200 14.96 12.67 -9.95
C GLN A 200 15.80 13.68 -9.17
N ASP A 201 15.19 14.35 -8.19
CA ASP A 201 15.85 15.27 -7.26
C ASP A 201 16.64 14.55 -6.15
N GLY A 202 16.64 13.21 -6.15
CA GLY A 202 17.32 12.40 -5.15
C GLY A 202 16.59 12.31 -3.80
N SER A 203 15.40 12.91 -3.66
CA SER A 203 14.60 12.83 -2.44
C SER A 203 14.07 11.42 -2.16
N ALA A 204 13.90 11.08 -0.89
CA ALA A 204 13.35 9.79 -0.50
C ALA A 204 11.84 9.72 -0.83
N HIS A 205 11.41 8.61 -1.43
CA HIS A 205 10.05 8.14 -1.16
C HIS A 205 9.92 7.86 0.35
N GLN A 206 8.74 8.01 0.93
CA GLN A 206 8.58 7.93 2.38
C GLN A 206 8.08 6.54 2.79
N PRO A 207 8.95 5.58 3.17
CA PRO A 207 8.54 4.22 3.44
C PRO A 207 7.86 4.05 4.80
N LEU A 208 7.01 3.03 4.89
CA LEU A 208 6.55 2.44 6.16
C LEU A 208 7.51 1.35 6.62
N ASN A 209 7.54 1.12 7.93
CA ASN A 209 8.36 0.05 8.51
C ASN A 209 7.69 -1.30 8.31
N LEU A 210 8.46 -2.32 7.93
CA LEU A 210 7.98 -3.69 7.79
C LEU A 210 8.41 -4.55 8.98
N SER A 211 7.62 -5.58 9.27
CA SER A 211 7.97 -6.64 10.21
C SER A 211 7.81 -8.00 9.54
N LEU A 212 8.83 -8.85 9.67
CA LEU A 212 8.76 -10.25 9.24
C LEU A 212 7.96 -11.12 10.21
N HIS A 213 7.71 -10.63 11.42
CA HIS A 213 6.93 -11.34 12.42
C HIS A 213 5.44 -11.29 12.07
N PRO A 214 4.74 -12.44 12.03
CA PRO A 214 3.30 -12.48 11.82
C PRO A 214 2.57 -11.88 13.03
N PHE A 215 1.31 -11.52 12.81
CA PHE A 215 0.40 -11.23 13.90
C PHE A 215 0.24 -12.44 14.84
N VAL A 216 -0.11 -12.17 16.09
CA VAL A 216 -0.61 -13.18 17.02
C VAL A 216 -2.10 -13.03 17.26
N LYS A 217 -2.78 -14.12 17.61
CA LYS A 217 -4.19 -14.09 17.99
C LYS A 217 -4.43 -13.15 19.17
N GLY A 218 -5.46 -12.32 19.06
CA GLY A 218 -5.81 -11.28 20.01
C GLY A 218 -4.99 -9.98 19.85
N GLU A 219 -4.03 -9.93 18.93
CA GLU A 219 -3.29 -8.70 18.66
C GLU A 219 -4.21 -7.67 18.03
N LYS A 220 -4.11 -6.43 18.53
CA LYS A 220 -4.75 -5.26 17.95
C LYS A 220 -4.11 -4.95 16.59
N ALA A 221 -4.93 -4.79 15.57
CA ALA A 221 -4.48 -4.47 14.23
C ALA A 221 -5.34 -3.35 13.65
N TYR A 222 -4.76 -2.55 12.76
CA TYR A 222 -5.54 -1.58 12.00
C TYR A 222 -5.01 -1.39 10.59
N ALA A 223 -5.94 -1.30 9.65
CA ALA A 223 -5.67 -1.05 8.25
C ALA A 223 -5.88 0.43 7.95
N ILE A 224 -5.01 1.00 7.12
CA ILE A 224 -5.15 2.39 6.67
C ILE A 224 -5.10 2.40 5.14
N GLY A 225 -6.16 2.88 4.49
CA GLY A 225 -6.25 2.86 3.04
C GLY A 225 -7.39 3.68 2.47
N TYR A 226 -7.57 3.60 1.16
CA TYR A 226 -8.61 4.32 0.44
C TYR A 226 -9.87 3.48 0.40
N ALA A 227 -10.90 3.91 1.12
CA ALA A 227 -12.19 3.23 1.15
C ALA A 227 -13.15 3.82 0.12
N GLU A 228 -13.72 2.95 -0.71
CA GLU A 228 -14.79 3.29 -1.66
C GLU A 228 -14.48 4.49 -2.55
N MET A 229 -13.20 4.69 -2.87
CA MET A 229 -12.76 5.78 -3.73
C MET A 229 -13.36 5.60 -5.13
N GLU A 230 -14.08 6.63 -5.58
CA GLU A 230 -14.70 6.68 -6.91
C GLU A 230 -13.65 6.77 -8.02
N ASP A 231 -14.04 6.36 -9.23
CA ASP A 231 -13.22 6.56 -10.42
C ASP A 231 -13.11 8.07 -10.72
N ILE A 232 -11.90 8.53 -10.98
CA ILE A 232 -11.59 9.96 -11.18
C ILE A 232 -11.98 10.33 -12.60
N GLN A 233 -12.89 11.28 -12.75
CA GLN A 233 -13.35 11.71 -14.06
C GLN A 233 -12.29 12.54 -14.78
N VAL A 234 -12.16 12.30 -16.09
CA VAL A 234 -11.24 12.99 -16.99
C VAL A 234 -12.05 13.65 -18.10
N GLU A 235 -12.03 14.97 -18.13
CA GLU A 235 -12.52 15.78 -19.25
C GLU A 235 -11.38 15.97 -20.26
N TYR A 236 -11.72 16.22 -21.51
CA TYR A 236 -10.73 16.53 -22.54
C TYR A 236 -11.02 17.91 -23.14
N ASP A 237 -10.06 18.83 -22.99
CA ASP A 237 -10.11 20.16 -23.59
C ASP A 237 -9.00 20.28 -24.64
N ASN A 238 -9.37 20.49 -25.91
CA ASN A 238 -8.44 20.48 -27.05
C ASN A 238 -7.51 19.25 -27.10
N GLY A 239 -8.04 18.09 -26.73
CA GLY A 239 -7.30 16.82 -26.69
C GLY A 239 -6.37 16.68 -25.48
N GLN A 240 -6.30 17.66 -24.57
CA GLN A 240 -5.55 17.57 -23.32
C GLN A 240 -6.44 17.07 -22.18
N PRO A 241 -5.96 16.10 -21.38
CA PRO A 241 -6.71 15.58 -20.25
C PRO A 241 -6.78 16.62 -19.13
N LYS A 242 -7.99 16.86 -18.62
CA LYS A 242 -8.28 17.71 -17.48
C LYS A 242 -8.97 16.87 -16.41
N ILE A 243 -8.36 16.82 -15.24
CA ILE A 243 -8.89 16.06 -14.11
C ILE A 243 -10.00 16.86 -13.42
N VAL A 244 -11.16 16.24 -13.24
CA VAL A 244 -12.26 16.81 -12.43
C VAL A 244 -11.94 16.62 -10.96
N ASP A 245 -12.32 17.59 -10.12
CA ASP A 245 -12.13 17.49 -8.67
C ASP A 245 -12.73 16.20 -8.10
N PHE A 246 -11.98 15.53 -7.23
CA PHE A 246 -12.38 14.29 -6.59
C PHE A 246 -11.88 14.23 -5.15
N LYS A 247 -12.46 13.31 -4.37
CA LYS A 247 -12.05 13.03 -3.00
C LYS A 247 -11.23 11.75 -2.95
N TRP A 248 -10.21 11.77 -2.10
CA TRP A 248 -9.30 10.63 -1.93
C TRP A 248 -8.78 10.60 -0.50
N ASP A 249 -9.69 10.53 0.46
CA ASP A 249 -9.33 10.51 1.88
C ASP A 249 -8.94 9.12 2.35
N LEU A 250 -8.02 9.08 3.31
CA LEU A 250 -7.63 7.84 3.98
C LEU A 250 -8.63 7.53 5.11
N TYR A 251 -8.93 6.25 5.24
CA TYR A 251 -9.73 5.70 6.30
C TYR A 251 -8.91 4.74 7.14
N VAL A 252 -9.17 4.75 8.45
CA VAL A 252 -8.64 3.79 9.41
C VAL A 252 -9.73 2.79 9.72
N SER A 253 -9.37 1.51 9.71
CA SER A 253 -10.22 0.42 10.18
C SER A 253 -9.50 -0.34 11.28
N VAL A 254 -10.08 -0.38 12.47
CA VAL A 254 -9.48 -0.95 13.68
C VAL A 254 -10.14 -2.28 14.00
N GLY A 255 -9.33 -3.26 14.40
CA GLY A 255 -9.81 -4.58 14.75
C GLY A 255 -8.84 -5.37 15.62
N GLU A 256 -9.16 -6.64 15.76
CA GLU A 256 -8.38 -7.62 16.50
C GLU A 256 -8.18 -8.86 15.63
N VAL A 257 -6.96 -9.40 15.64
CA VAL A 257 -6.61 -10.63 14.95
C VAL A 257 -7.31 -11.80 15.63
N VAL A 258 -8.16 -12.51 14.90
CA VAL A 258 -8.94 -13.63 15.42
C VAL A 258 -8.18 -14.94 15.34
N GLU A 259 -7.50 -15.17 14.22
CA GLU A 259 -6.80 -16.42 13.94
C GLU A 259 -5.74 -16.21 12.86
N VAL A 260 -4.71 -17.06 12.89
CA VAL A 260 -3.54 -16.96 12.00
C VAL A 260 -3.36 -18.27 11.25
N PHE A 261 -3.22 -18.19 9.92
CA PHE A 261 -3.18 -19.34 9.01
C PHE A 261 -1.87 -19.34 8.19
N PRO A 262 -0.72 -19.66 8.82
CA PRO A 262 0.59 -19.58 8.16
C PRO A 262 0.75 -20.58 6.99
N GLN A 263 -0.01 -21.68 7.00
CA GLN A 263 0.02 -22.71 5.97
C GLN A 263 -1.25 -22.73 5.09
N ASN A 264 -1.98 -21.62 4.98
CA ASN A 264 -3.23 -21.62 4.22
C ASN A 264 -3.05 -21.93 2.72
N HIS A 265 -1.85 -21.72 2.16
CA HIS A 265 -1.49 -22.19 0.81
C HIS A 265 -1.60 -23.72 0.64
N LEU A 266 -1.44 -24.49 1.73
CA LEU A 266 -1.56 -25.94 1.75
C LEU A 266 -2.96 -26.39 2.19
N SER A 267 -3.43 -25.85 3.32
CA SER A 267 -4.66 -26.32 3.96
C SER A 267 -5.93 -25.76 3.32
N LYS A 268 -5.84 -24.59 2.66
CA LYS A 268 -6.99 -23.84 2.13
C LYS A 268 -8.13 -23.70 3.16
N ALA A 269 -7.77 -23.54 4.43
CA ALA A 269 -8.71 -23.44 5.55
C ALA A 269 -9.61 -22.19 5.46
N ILE A 270 -9.11 -21.12 4.83
CA ILE A 270 -9.85 -19.89 4.56
C ILE A 270 -9.73 -19.50 3.07
N PRO A 271 -10.67 -18.69 2.53
CA PRO A 271 -10.69 -18.34 1.11
C PRO A 271 -9.62 -17.31 0.69
N ALA A 272 -8.76 -16.84 1.60
CA ALA A 272 -7.68 -15.90 1.27
C ALA A 272 -6.46 -16.65 0.67
N PRO A 273 -5.82 -16.16 -0.40
CA PRO A 273 -4.68 -16.83 -0.99
C PRO A 273 -3.43 -16.76 -0.11
N GLY A 274 -2.74 -17.91 0.04
CA GLY A 274 -1.47 -17.96 0.74
C GLY A 274 -1.53 -17.74 2.25
N PRO A 275 -0.36 -17.68 2.93
CA PRO A 275 -0.28 -17.39 4.36
C PRO A 275 -1.04 -16.11 4.72
N SER A 276 -2.01 -16.22 5.62
CA SER A 276 -2.99 -15.17 5.90
C SER A 276 -3.48 -15.20 7.35
N PHE A 277 -4.16 -14.14 7.78
CA PHE A 277 -4.78 -14.05 9.10
C PHE A 277 -6.17 -13.42 8.98
N ASP A 278 -7.04 -13.80 9.90
CA ASP A 278 -8.38 -13.24 10.08
C ASP A 278 -8.32 -12.12 11.11
N PHE A 279 -8.99 -11.01 10.85
CA PHE A 279 -9.17 -9.94 11.82
C PHE A 279 -10.57 -9.29 11.73
N ARG A 280 -11.09 -8.90 12.90
CA ARG A 280 -12.41 -8.27 13.04
C ARG A 280 -12.35 -6.78 12.76
N ALA A 281 -12.36 -6.41 11.49
CA ALA A 281 -12.35 -5.03 11.06
C ALA A 281 -13.30 -4.81 9.88
N ARG A 282 -13.84 -3.60 9.76
CA ARG A 282 -14.67 -3.19 8.62
C ARG A 282 -13.77 -2.77 7.46
N ILE A 283 -13.67 -3.58 6.42
CA ILE A 283 -12.84 -3.28 5.26
C ILE A 283 -13.73 -3.15 4.02
N PRO A 284 -14.13 -1.93 3.64
CA PRO A 284 -14.87 -1.71 2.41
C PRO A 284 -13.99 -1.88 1.15
N GLY A 285 -14.64 -1.78 -0.02
CA GLY A 285 -13.95 -1.87 -1.31
C GLY A 285 -12.84 -0.82 -1.47
N LYS A 286 -11.88 -1.11 -2.36
CA LYS A 286 -10.69 -0.28 -2.68
C LYS A 286 -9.61 -0.20 -1.58
N MET A 287 -9.88 -0.71 -0.37
CA MET A 287 -8.85 -0.87 0.67
C MET A 287 -7.93 -2.07 0.43
N SER A 288 -8.23 -2.95 -0.53
CA SER A 288 -7.33 -4.04 -0.94
C SER A 288 -5.92 -3.52 -1.22
N GLY A 289 -4.91 -4.18 -0.67
CA GLY A 289 -3.52 -3.76 -0.75
C GLY A 289 -3.08 -2.74 0.31
N ALA A 290 -4.01 -2.25 1.14
CA ALA A 290 -3.67 -1.37 2.25
C ALA A 290 -2.78 -2.06 3.29
N PRO A 291 -1.83 -1.33 3.91
CA PRO A 291 -1.04 -1.85 5.01
C PRO A 291 -1.91 -2.14 6.23
N ILE A 292 -1.64 -3.29 6.88
CA ILE A 292 -2.19 -3.65 8.19
C ILE A 292 -1.08 -3.53 9.22
N PHE A 293 -1.26 -2.59 10.13
CA PHE A 293 -0.30 -2.26 11.17
C PHE A 293 -0.48 -3.15 12.40
N GLY A 294 0.63 -3.60 12.96
CA GLY A 294 0.74 -4.27 14.25
C GLY A 294 1.71 -3.54 15.17
N ALA A 295 2.00 -4.13 16.34
CA ALA A 295 2.88 -3.53 17.34
C ALA A 295 2.59 -2.03 17.58
N GLN A 296 1.31 -1.72 17.83
CA GLN A 296 0.83 -0.37 18.11
C GLN A 296 1.18 0.65 17.00
N GLY A 297 1.26 0.19 15.75
CA GLY A 297 1.54 1.03 14.58
C GLY A 297 3.00 1.27 14.29
N ALA A 298 3.91 0.60 15.00
CA ALA A 298 5.32 0.68 14.73
C ALA A 298 5.68 0.09 13.36
N VAL A 299 4.99 -0.98 12.95
CA VAL A 299 5.31 -1.79 11.77
C VAL A 299 4.07 -2.30 11.05
N VAL A 300 4.20 -2.48 9.73
CA VAL A 300 3.26 -3.22 8.89
C VAL A 300 3.61 -4.71 8.97
N ARG A 301 2.61 -5.56 9.18
CA ARG A 301 2.74 -7.03 9.26
C ARG A 301 1.87 -7.75 8.24
N GLY A 302 0.91 -7.05 7.66
CA GLY A 302 -0.02 -7.61 6.71
C GLY A 302 -0.45 -6.64 5.62
N VAL A 303 -1.13 -7.19 4.63
CA VAL A 303 -1.75 -6.47 3.52
C VAL A 303 -3.22 -6.86 3.48
N VAL A 304 -4.11 -5.88 3.36
CA VAL A 304 -5.54 -6.17 3.17
C VAL A 304 -5.72 -6.99 1.90
N SER A 305 -6.30 -8.19 2.03
CA SER A 305 -6.50 -9.12 0.92
C SER A 305 -7.97 -9.22 0.52
N ARG A 306 -8.83 -9.61 1.46
CA ARG A 306 -10.24 -9.88 1.17
C ARG A 306 -11.11 -9.41 2.32
N SER A 307 -12.31 -8.98 2.00
CA SER A 307 -13.33 -8.61 2.97
C SER A 307 -14.71 -8.98 2.47
N PHE A 308 -15.66 -9.09 3.40
CA PHE A 308 -17.06 -9.32 3.09
C PHE A 308 -17.83 -8.02 3.30
N SER A 309 -18.53 -7.57 2.25
CA SER A 309 -19.27 -6.31 2.29
C SER A 309 -20.31 -6.32 3.41
N GLY A 310 -20.32 -5.27 4.23
CA GLY A 310 -21.26 -5.12 5.35
C GLY A 310 -20.87 -5.85 6.63
N GLU A 311 -19.77 -6.61 6.65
CA GLU A 311 -19.33 -7.36 7.82
C GLU A 311 -18.07 -6.77 8.47
N LYS A 312 -17.95 -6.92 9.79
CA LYS A 312 -16.71 -6.62 10.55
C LYS A 312 -15.77 -7.83 10.51
N HIS A 313 -15.47 -8.31 9.31
CA HIS A 313 -14.68 -9.50 9.07
C HIS A 313 -13.86 -9.35 7.79
N ALA A 314 -12.55 -9.49 7.91
CA ALA A 314 -11.62 -9.38 6.80
C ALA A 314 -10.42 -10.32 6.97
N PHE A 315 -9.75 -10.58 5.86
CA PHE A 315 -8.51 -11.33 5.80
C PHE A 315 -7.36 -10.44 5.37
N GLY A 316 -6.24 -10.57 6.08
CA GLY A 316 -4.97 -9.99 5.72
C GLY A 316 -3.99 -11.05 5.23
N SER A 317 -3.25 -10.76 4.17
CA SER A 317 -2.11 -11.58 3.75
C SER A 317 -0.88 -11.24 4.59
N MET A 318 -0.12 -12.25 5.00
CA MET A 318 1.12 -12.05 5.75
C MET A 318 2.24 -11.58 4.82
N ILE A 319 2.94 -10.49 5.20
CA ILE A 319 4.06 -10.00 4.37
C ILE A 319 5.33 -10.84 4.50
N GLY A 320 5.56 -11.46 5.68
CA GLY A 320 6.80 -12.18 5.99
C GLY A 320 7.21 -13.21 4.91
N PRO A 321 6.31 -14.13 4.52
CA PRO A 321 6.58 -15.08 3.45
C PRO A 321 6.88 -14.42 2.10
N ALA A 322 6.10 -13.40 1.71
CA ALA A 322 6.27 -12.68 0.45
C ALA A 322 7.62 -11.96 0.34
N LEU A 323 8.16 -11.45 1.46
CA LEU A 323 9.44 -10.73 1.48
C LEU A 323 10.65 -11.62 1.15
N THR A 324 10.49 -12.95 1.18
CA THR A 324 11.54 -13.92 0.83
C THR A 324 11.49 -14.42 -0.61
N LEU A 325 10.40 -14.11 -1.33
CA LEU A 325 10.22 -14.54 -2.70
C LEU A 325 11.16 -13.76 -3.64
N PRO A 326 11.65 -14.41 -4.71
CA PRO A 326 12.58 -13.78 -5.64
C PRO A 326 11.90 -12.67 -6.44
N LEU A 327 12.68 -11.65 -6.76
CA LEU A 327 12.42 -10.61 -7.75
C LEU A 327 13.22 -10.94 -9.02
N SER A 328 13.05 -10.14 -10.07
CA SER A 328 13.66 -10.39 -11.39
C SER A 328 15.20 -10.38 -11.40
N ASP A 329 15.84 -9.75 -10.43
CA ASP A 329 17.30 -9.74 -10.27
C ASP A 329 17.83 -10.90 -9.40
N GLY A 330 16.97 -11.86 -9.04
CA GLY A 330 17.27 -12.98 -8.15
C GLY A 330 17.38 -12.61 -6.68
N SER A 331 17.28 -11.32 -6.32
CA SER A 331 17.22 -10.88 -4.93
C SER A 331 15.80 -10.96 -4.38
N SER A 332 15.61 -10.71 -3.08
CA SER A 332 14.29 -10.60 -2.44
C SER A 332 14.18 -9.26 -1.72
N LEU A 333 12.98 -8.83 -1.36
CA LEU A 333 12.82 -7.64 -0.52
C LEU A 333 13.57 -7.80 0.81
N LYS A 334 13.61 -9.01 1.39
CA LYS A 334 14.40 -9.30 2.59
C LYS A 334 15.90 -9.10 2.37
N SER A 335 16.46 -9.59 1.26
CA SER A 335 17.90 -9.39 0.99
C SER A 335 18.22 -7.92 0.68
N LYS A 336 17.31 -7.20 0.00
CA LYS A 336 17.42 -5.75 -0.22
C LYS A 336 17.37 -4.97 1.09
N MET A 337 16.45 -5.31 1.98
CA MET A 337 16.35 -4.73 3.32
C MET A 337 17.64 -4.96 4.12
N ASN A 338 18.19 -6.17 4.08
CA ASN A 338 19.46 -6.50 4.76
C ASN A 338 20.67 -5.77 4.18
N SER A 339 20.66 -5.44 2.87
CA SER A 339 21.76 -4.68 2.26
C SER A 339 21.79 -3.21 2.69
N GLY A 340 20.66 -2.66 3.14
CA GLY A 340 20.52 -1.26 3.55
C GLY A 340 20.54 -0.23 2.40
N ASN A 341 20.74 -0.66 1.15
CA ASN A 341 20.93 0.25 0.01
C ASN A 341 19.61 0.87 -0.48
N GLU A 342 18.47 0.24 -0.22
CA GLU A 342 17.17 0.70 -0.72
C GLU A 342 16.48 1.70 0.21
N GLY A 343 17.01 1.92 1.42
CA GLY A 343 16.35 2.72 2.45
C GLY A 343 15.05 2.07 2.93
N MET A 344 15.16 0.80 3.35
CA MET A 344 14.10 0.03 4.00
C MET A 344 14.44 -0.11 5.48
N ALA A 345 13.51 0.20 6.39
CA ALA A 345 13.76 0.07 7.82
C ALA A 345 13.84 -1.41 8.23
N VAL A 346 14.84 -1.75 9.03
CA VAL A 346 14.87 -2.99 9.82
C VAL A 346 14.48 -2.63 11.24
N VAL A 347 13.26 -2.97 11.64
CA VAL A 347 12.80 -2.80 13.02
C VAL A 347 13.05 -4.11 13.77
N MET A 348 13.65 -4.02 14.95
CA MET A 348 13.98 -5.18 15.80
C MET A 348 13.57 -4.90 17.25
N GLY A 349 13.09 -5.91 17.95
CA GLY A 349 12.78 -5.83 19.37
C GLY A 349 12.07 -7.08 19.89
N GLN A 350 11.83 -7.17 21.19
CA GLN A 350 11.03 -8.27 21.71
C GLN A 350 9.60 -8.14 21.18
N GLY A 351 9.17 -9.11 20.38
CA GLY A 351 7.87 -9.07 19.71
C GLY A 351 7.83 -8.19 18.45
N LEU A 352 8.97 -7.78 17.89
CA LEU A 352 9.12 -7.01 16.65
C LEU A 352 10.06 -7.65 15.64
#